data_AF-A0A9W8GTH2-F1
#
_entry.id   AF-A0A9W8GTH2-F1
#
_cell.length_a   1.000
_cell.length_b   1.000
_cell.length_c   1.000
_cell.angle_alpha   90.00
_cell.angle_beta   90.00
_cell.angle_gamma   90.00
#
_symmetry.space_group_name_H-M   'P 1'
#
loop_
_entity.id
_entity.type
_entity.pdbx_description
1 polymer ?
#
loop_
_entity_poly.entity_id
_entity_poly.type
_entity_poly.pdbx_seq_one_letter_code
_entity_poly.pdbx_strand_id
1 'polypeptide(L)'
;MDIDIKETIASAISGKAPGLSSLEDVTMAAATLTMAQTCVLCILRFLQIPAGPVYLTRSLDAISEALGVELQHPNSNGLSPCPVCLGTLDMALVDKVVGSFKEQEYDASSAAVTVELPKSVYVRHHSMQVHLKSAHPSLNAATPTDLKDVIKYMVCQTLVSEHSIASDADSDMRIEIGFAHEESASEHQFLFDRENSSVKTKTFRKRGVHYTTGDSKAA
;
A
#
# COMPACT_ATOMS: atom_id res chain seq x y z
N MET A 1 21.43 -6.93 -7.53
CA MET A 1 20.56 -7.69 -8.45
C MET A 1 20.01 -6.66 -9.41
N ASP A 2 20.51 -6.63 -10.65
CA ASP A 2 20.04 -5.65 -11.64
C ASP A 2 18.68 -6.13 -12.14
N ILE A 3 17.63 -5.52 -11.62
CA ILE A 3 16.25 -5.79 -12.03
C ILE A 3 15.98 -4.94 -13.26
N ASP A 4 15.63 -5.58 -14.37
CA ASP A 4 15.07 -4.85 -15.51
C ASP A 4 13.65 -4.40 -15.16
N ILE A 5 13.55 -3.17 -14.64
CA ILE A 5 12.30 -2.53 -14.22
C ILE A 5 11.34 -2.40 -15.40
N LYS A 6 11.87 -2.10 -16.60
CA LYS A 6 11.05 -1.95 -17.81
C LYS A 6 10.45 -3.29 -18.20
N GLU A 7 11.25 -4.35 -18.24
CA GLU A 7 10.74 -5.69 -18.54
C GLU A 7 9.73 -6.15 -17.49
N THR A 8 9.98 -5.89 -16.21
CA THR A 8 9.05 -6.26 -15.12
C THR A 8 7.70 -5.57 -15.26
N ILE A 9 7.70 -4.26 -15.50
CA ILE A 9 6.48 -3.47 -15.70
C ILE A 9 5.78 -3.89 -17.01
N ALA A 10 6.53 -4.05 -18.11
CA ALA A 10 5.98 -4.49 -19.39
C ALA A 10 5.37 -5.90 -19.31
N SER A 11 6.01 -6.82 -18.58
CA SER A 11 5.51 -8.17 -18.34
C SER A 11 4.22 -8.17 -17.50
N ALA A 12 4.15 -7.33 -16.47
CA ALA A 12 2.95 -7.17 -15.65
C ALA A 12 1.77 -6.61 -16.47
N ILE A 13 2.05 -5.62 -17.33
CA ILE A 13 1.06 -5.00 -18.24
C ILE A 13 0.57 -6.02 -19.28
N SER A 14 1.49 -6.72 -19.94
CA SER A 14 1.17 -7.66 -21.02
C SER A 14 0.56 -8.98 -20.54
N GLY A 15 0.83 -9.39 -19.30
CA GLY A 15 0.58 -10.75 -18.86
C GLY A 15 -0.66 -10.97 -17.99
N LYS A 16 -1.07 -10.03 -17.12
CA LYS A 16 -1.88 -10.43 -15.94
C LYS A 16 -2.80 -9.39 -15.30
N ALA A 17 -2.89 -8.16 -15.78
CA ALA A 17 -3.84 -7.19 -15.23
C ALA A 17 -5.15 -7.21 -16.04
N PRO A 18 -6.23 -7.87 -15.58
CA PRO A 18 -7.51 -7.84 -16.29
C PRO A 18 -8.01 -6.39 -16.31
N GLY A 19 -7.85 -5.73 -17.46
CA GLY A 19 -8.35 -4.38 -17.72
C GLY A 19 -7.36 -3.33 -18.19
N LEU A 20 -6.06 -3.59 -18.12
CA LEU A 20 -5.05 -2.73 -18.75
C LEU A 20 -4.72 -3.34 -20.12
N SER A 21 -5.58 -3.10 -21.10
CA SER A 21 -5.48 -3.71 -22.44
C SER A 21 -4.34 -3.12 -23.29
N SER A 22 -3.85 -1.93 -22.93
CA SER A 22 -2.83 -1.23 -23.70
C SER A 22 -1.87 -0.46 -22.80
N LEU A 23 -0.66 -0.21 -23.31
CA LEU A 23 0.30 0.69 -22.67
C LEU A 23 -0.26 2.12 -22.53
N GLU A 24 -1.09 2.56 -23.48
CA GLU A 24 -1.75 3.87 -23.44
C GLU A 24 -2.69 3.99 -22.23
N ASP A 25 -3.51 2.97 -21.96
CA ASP A 25 -4.37 2.92 -20.76
C ASP A 25 -3.55 3.02 -19.46
N VAL A 26 -2.41 2.32 -19.40
CA VAL A 26 -1.48 2.36 -18.25
C VAL A 26 -0.93 3.77 -18.06
N THR A 27 -0.44 4.40 -19.14
CA THR A 27 0.14 5.74 -19.09
C THR A 27 -0.90 6.79 -18.68
N MET A 28 -2.14 6.71 -19.19
CA MET A 28 -3.23 7.62 -18.80
C MET A 28 -3.63 7.46 -17.32
N ALA A 29 -3.71 6.21 -16.85
CA ALA A 29 -4.00 5.91 -15.46
C ALA A 29 -2.89 6.43 -14.53
N ALA A 30 -1.63 6.19 -14.90
CA ALA A 30 -0.47 6.67 -14.17
C ALA A 30 -0.45 8.20 -14.12
N ALA A 31 -0.70 8.88 -15.23
CA ALA A 31 -0.79 10.34 -15.28
C ALA A 31 -1.88 10.88 -14.36
N THR A 32 -3.05 10.23 -14.33
CA THR A 32 -4.17 10.62 -13.45
C THR A 32 -3.79 10.48 -11.97
N LEU A 33 -3.13 9.38 -11.61
CA LEU A 33 -2.66 9.16 -10.23
C LEU A 33 -1.57 10.17 -9.84
N THR A 34 -0.67 10.51 -10.76
CA THR A 34 0.37 11.54 -10.56
C THR A 34 -0.27 12.91 -10.34
N MET A 35 -1.27 13.28 -11.15
CA MET A 35 -2.04 14.52 -10.95
C MET A 35 -2.75 14.54 -9.59
N ALA A 36 -3.19 13.39 -9.10
CA ALA A 36 -3.74 13.23 -7.76
C ALA A 36 -2.67 13.12 -6.65
N GLN A 37 -1.40 13.42 -6.95
CA GLN A 37 -0.27 13.43 -6.02
C GLN A 37 -0.03 12.06 -5.33
N THR A 38 -0.36 10.97 -6.01
CA THR A 38 -0.16 9.62 -5.51
C THR A 38 1.32 9.25 -5.57
N CYS A 39 1.88 8.62 -4.52
CA CYS A 39 3.26 8.16 -4.55
C CYS A 39 3.46 7.04 -5.58
N VAL A 40 4.69 6.90 -6.09
CA VAL A 40 5.06 5.88 -7.09
C VAL A 40 4.64 4.46 -6.69
N LEU A 41 4.79 4.08 -5.42
CA LEU A 41 4.45 2.73 -4.98
C LEU A 41 2.93 2.50 -4.97
N CYS A 42 2.14 3.53 -4.65
CA CYS A 42 0.69 3.47 -4.83
C CYS A 42 0.31 3.45 -6.31
N ILE A 43 1.01 4.18 -7.17
CA ILE A 43 0.79 4.13 -8.62
C ILE A 43 0.94 2.70 -9.12
N LEU A 44 2.06 2.04 -8.81
CA LEU A 44 2.28 0.64 -9.18
C LEU A 44 1.14 -0.28 -8.69
N ARG A 45 0.64 -0.07 -7.46
CA ARG A 45 -0.48 -0.85 -6.91
C ARG A 45 -1.78 -0.66 -7.67
N PHE A 46 -2.14 0.57 -8.01
CA PHE A 46 -3.35 0.88 -8.78
C PHE A 46 -3.25 0.44 -10.24
N LEU A 47 -2.03 0.38 -10.78
CA LEU A 47 -1.72 -0.27 -12.05
C LEU A 47 -1.63 -1.80 -11.95
N GLN A 48 -1.96 -2.37 -10.78
CA GLN A 48 -1.99 -3.81 -10.52
C GLN A 48 -0.66 -4.52 -10.76
N ILE A 49 0.45 -3.79 -10.63
CA ILE A 49 1.78 -4.38 -10.70
C ILE A 49 1.98 -5.22 -9.42
N PRO A 50 2.17 -6.55 -9.52
CA PRO A 50 2.29 -7.42 -8.36
C PRO A 50 3.44 -7.00 -7.45
N ALA A 51 3.26 -7.16 -6.14
CA ALA A 51 4.34 -6.96 -5.17
C ALA A 51 5.55 -7.82 -5.58
N GLY A 52 6.66 -7.16 -5.83
CA GLY A 52 7.79 -7.73 -6.55
C GLY A 52 8.99 -6.78 -6.54
N PRO A 53 10.10 -7.14 -7.21
CA PRO A 53 11.37 -6.42 -7.07
C PRO A 53 11.30 -4.94 -7.45
N VAL A 54 10.34 -4.55 -8.31
CA VAL A 54 10.04 -3.16 -8.64
C VAL A 54 9.64 -2.31 -7.43
N TYR A 55 9.09 -2.89 -6.36
CA TYR A 55 8.76 -2.18 -5.13
C TYR A 55 9.96 -1.93 -4.21
N LEU A 56 11.10 -2.57 -4.49
CA LEU A 56 12.35 -2.38 -3.75
C LEU A 56 13.27 -1.37 -4.45
N THR A 57 12.95 -0.97 -5.68
CA THR A 57 13.78 -0.01 -6.41
C THR A 57 13.62 1.40 -5.82
N ARG A 58 14.73 2.12 -5.76
CA ARG A 58 14.78 3.54 -5.43
C ARG A 58 14.83 4.44 -6.67
N SER A 59 14.91 3.84 -7.87
CA SER A 59 15.03 4.57 -9.13
C SER A 59 13.66 5.02 -9.63
N LEU A 60 13.28 6.26 -9.32
CA LEU A 60 12.09 6.87 -9.92
C LEU A 60 12.20 7.02 -11.43
N ASP A 61 13.38 7.36 -11.93
CA ASP A 61 13.59 7.60 -13.37
C ASP A 61 13.29 6.34 -14.18
N ALA A 62 13.73 5.17 -13.69
CA ALA A 62 13.46 3.90 -14.35
C ALA A 62 11.95 3.56 -14.37
N ILE A 63 11.23 3.86 -13.28
CA ILE A 63 9.78 3.65 -13.24
C ILE A 63 9.06 4.66 -14.14
N SER A 64 9.47 5.93 -14.09
CA SER A 64 8.92 7.02 -14.91
C SER A 64 9.04 6.71 -16.39
N GLU A 65 10.24 6.27 -16.80
CA GLU A 65 10.52 5.87 -18.18
C GLU A 65 9.69 4.63 -18.58
N ALA A 66 9.58 3.63 -17.70
CA ALA A 66 8.78 2.44 -17.97
C ALA A 66 7.27 2.71 -18.10
N LEU A 67 6.75 3.69 -17.35
CA LEU A 67 5.33 4.07 -17.38
C LEU A 67 5.04 5.15 -18.44
N GLY A 68 6.06 5.78 -19.00
CA GLY A 68 5.93 6.91 -19.92
C GLY A 68 5.34 8.16 -19.26
N VAL A 69 5.52 8.34 -17.96
CA VAL A 69 5.03 9.52 -17.21
C VAL A 69 6.13 10.08 -16.32
N GLU A 70 6.17 11.40 -16.17
CA GLU A 70 7.09 12.06 -15.23
C GLU A 70 6.55 11.90 -13.80
N LEU A 71 7.17 11.03 -13.02
CA LEU A 71 6.81 10.83 -11.61
C LEU A 71 7.55 11.84 -10.74
N GLN A 72 6.84 12.41 -9.78
CA GLN A 72 7.43 13.30 -8.78
C GLN A 72 7.56 12.56 -7.45
N HIS A 73 8.67 12.80 -6.74
CA HIS A 73 8.75 12.42 -5.34
C HIS A 73 7.75 13.28 -4.55
N PRO A 74 6.77 12.69 -3.85
CA PRO A 74 5.89 13.47 -2.98
C PRO A 74 6.62 14.15 -1.82
N ASN A 75 7.91 13.85 -1.58
CA ASN A 75 8.68 14.45 -0.48
C ASN A 75 9.74 15.47 -0.95
N SER A 76 9.99 15.67 -2.25
CA SER A 76 11.09 16.55 -2.70
C SER A 76 10.78 18.05 -2.60
N ASN A 77 9.50 18.44 -2.42
CA ASN A 77 9.05 19.83 -2.44
C ASN A 77 8.31 20.28 -1.17
N GLY A 78 8.44 19.57 -0.04
CA GLY A 78 7.63 19.85 1.16
C GLY A 78 6.13 19.55 0.94
N LEU A 79 5.83 18.69 -0.03
CA LEU A 79 4.49 18.24 -0.38
C LEU A 79 3.94 17.32 0.72
N SER A 80 2.61 17.34 0.87
CA SER A 80 1.87 16.51 1.80
C SER A 80 2.10 15.01 1.54
N PRO A 81 1.99 14.14 2.56
CA PRO A 81 2.08 12.70 2.35
C PRO A 81 1.08 12.22 1.29
N CYS A 82 1.42 11.12 0.61
CA CYS A 82 0.57 10.51 -0.42
C CYS A 82 -0.88 10.41 0.08
N PRO A 83 -1.87 10.94 -0.66
CA PRO A 83 -3.25 11.01 -0.17
C PRO A 83 -3.91 9.64 -0.03
N VAL A 84 -3.34 8.60 -0.65
CA VAL A 84 -3.83 7.22 -0.56
C VAL A 84 -3.22 6.47 0.63
N CYS A 85 -1.90 6.38 0.71
CA CYS A 85 -1.22 5.59 1.74
C CYS A 85 -0.80 6.39 2.97
N LEU A 86 -0.96 7.71 2.99
CA LEU A 86 -0.55 8.57 4.10
C LEU A 86 0.93 8.38 4.49
N GLY A 87 1.78 8.10 3.51
CA GLY A 87 3.22 7.87 3.71
C GLY A 87 3.59 6.48 4.25
N THR A 88 2.65 5.52 4.33
CA THR A 88 2.97 4.17 4.83
C THR A 88 3.83 3.33 3.87
N LEU A 89 3.90 3.71 2.59
CA LEU A 89 4.79 3.11 1.59
C LEU A 89 6.05 3.96 1.44
N ASP A 90 7.03 3.70 2.30
CA ASP A 90 8.31 4.39 2.33
C ASP A 90 9.46 3.40 2.58
N MET A 91 10.53 3.47 1.79
CA MET A 91 11.73 2.67 2.01
C MET A 91 12.45 3.04 3.31
N ALA A 92 12.38 4.30 3.75
CA ALA A 92 12.97 4.69 5.03
C ALA A 92 12.28 3.99 6.21
N LEU A 93 10.98 3.69 6.10
CA LEU A 93 10.27 2.86 7.08
C LEU A 93 10.81 1.42 7.07
N VAL A 94 11.00 0.84 5.89
CA VAL A 94 11.54 -0.53 5.76
C VAL A 94 12.90 -0.62 6.42
N ASP A 95 13.80 0.31 6.09
CA ASP A 95 15.14 0.42 6.67
C ASP A 95 15.06 0.53 8.21
N LYS A 96 14.12 1.33 8.73
CA LYS A 96 13.90 1.46 10.17
C LYS A 96 13.42 0.17 10.84
N VAL A 97 12.47 -0.55 10.23
CA VAL A 97 11.93 -1.81 10.76
C VAL A 97 13.04 -2.87 10.80
N VAL A 98 13.78 -3.00 9.71
CA VAL A 98 14.88 -3.98 9.58
C VAL A 98 16.02 -3.64 10.53
N GLY A 99 16.40 -2.37 10.64
CA GLY A 99 17.38 -1.90 11.62
C GLY A 99 16.96 -2.21 13.05
N SER A 100 15.70 -1.92 13.41
CA SER A 100 15.16 -2.23 14.74
C SER A 100 15.16 -3.73 15.02
N PHE A 101 14.85 -4.56 14.03
CA PHE A 101 14.92 -6.02 14.18
C PHE A 101 16.34 -6.49 14.48
N LYS A 102 17.34 -5.97 13.76
CA LYS A 102 18.75 -6.32 13.94
C LYS A 102 19.29 -5.92 15.32
N GLU A 103 18.91 -4.75 15.82
CA GLU A 103 19.36 -4.24 17.12
C GLU A 103 18.94 -5.12 18.31
N GLN A 104 17.89 -5.92 18.15
CA GLN A 104 17.41 -6.81 19.20
C GLN A 104 18.14 -8.16 19.25
N GLU A 105 19.03 -8.44 18.28
CA GLU A 105 19.85 -9.65 18.21
C GLU A 105 19.05 -10.96 18.40
N TYR A 106 17.85 -11.03 17.84
CA TYR A 106 17.01 -12.22 17.94
C TYR A 106 17.67 -13.43 17.28
N ASP A 107 17.65 -14.57 17.96
CA ASP A 107 18.00 -15.87 17.39
C ASP A 107 16.79 -16.44 16.63
N ALA A 108 16.56 -15.92 15.43
CA ALA A 108 15.46 -16.33 14.56
C ALA A 108 15.99 -16.63 13.15
N SER A 109 15.53 -17.73 12.57
CA SER A 109 15.82 -18.09 11.17
C SER A 109 14.69 -17.70 10.21
N SER A 110 13.51 -17.40 10.74
CA SER A 110 12.35 -16.91 9.99
C SER A 110 11.57 -15.87 10.78
N ALA A 111 10.70 -15.12 10.12
CA ALA A 111 9.79 -14.17 10.77
C ALA A 111 8.44 -14.06 10.03
N ALA A 112 7.39 -13.82 10.81
CA ALA A 112 6.05 -13.51 10.34
C ALA A 112 5.78 -12.00 10.49
N VAL A 113 5.50 -11.31 9.38
CA VAL A 113 5.22 -9.86 9.37
C VAL A 113 3.72 -9.59 9.35
N THR A 114 3.24 -8.82 10.31
CA THR A 114 1.85 -8.34 10.41
C THR A 114 1.80 -6.82 10.30
N VAL A 115 0.83 -6.31 9.54
CA VAL A 115 0.67 -4.88 9.27
C VAL A 115 -0.74 -4.42 9.65
N GLU A 116 -0.83 -3.38 10.47
CA GLU A 116 -2.05 -2.69 10.83
C GLU A 116 -2.03 -1.26 10.29
N LEU A 117 -3.01 -0.92 9.44
CA LEU A 117 -3.10 0.37 8.77
C LEU A 117 -4.17 1.25 9.42
N PRO A 118 -4.05 2.59 9.34
CA PRO A 118 -5.10 3.49 9.76
C PRO A 118 -6.37 3.25 8.92
N LYS A 119 -7.54 3.31 9.56
CA LYS A 119 -8.82 3.04 8.88
C LYS A 119 -9.09 4.00 7.70
N SER A 120 -8.61 5.23 7.81
CA SER A 120 -8.68 6.25 6.75
C SER A 120 -8.05 5.79 5.43
N VAL A 121 -6.99 4.97 5.49
CA VAL A 121 -6.33 4.44 4.30
C VAL A 121 -7.27 3.59 3.46
N TYR A 122 -8.19 2.84 4.07
CA TYR A 122 -9.19 2.07 3.33
C TYR A 122 -10.22 2.97 2.63
N VAL A 123 -10.64 4.05 3.29
CA VAL A 123 -11.55 5.05 2.70
C VAL A 123 -10.88 5.71 1.49
N ARG A 124 -9.63 6.15 1.66
CA ARG A 124 -8.84 6.82 0.62
C ARG A 124 -8.52 5.88 -0.55
N HIS A 125 -8.19 4.63 -0.26
CA HIS A 125 -8.00 3.59 -1.28
C HIS A 125 -9.26 3.43 -2.14
N HIS A 126 -10.42 3.27 -1.49
CA HIS A 126 -11.69 3.13 -2.21
C HIS A 126 -12.04 4.38 -3.02
N SER A 127 -11.85 5.58 -2.43
CA SER A 127 -12.07 6.85 -3.12
C SER A 127 -11.22 6.97 -4.38
N MET A 128 -9.94 6.61 -4.30
CA MET A 128 -9.05 6.62 -5.46
C MET A 128 -9.46 5.59 -6.52
N GLN A 129 -9.89 4.40 -6.11
CA GLN A 129 -10.38 3.38 -7.03
C GLN A 129 -11.63 3.86 -7.79
N VAL A 130 -12.58 4.51 -7.09
CA VAL A 130 -13.77 5.11 -7.73
C VAL A 130 -13.38 6.25 -8.68
N HIS A 131 -12.44 7.10 -8.26
CA HIS A 131 -11.94 8.19 -9.11
C HIS A 131 -11.33 7.67 -10.41
N LEU A 132 -10.44 6.67 -10.33
CA LEU A 132 -9.84 6.04 -11.50
C LEU A 132 -10.86 5.38 -12.41
N LYS A 133 -11.81 4.62 -11.83
CA LYS A 133 -12.87 3.97 -12.61
C LYS A 133 -13.76 4.99 -13.34
N SER A 134 -13.99 6.15 -12.72
CA SER A 134 -14.75 7.24 -13.34
C SER A 134 -13.97 7.93 -14.45
N ALA A 135 -12.66 8.12 -14.29
CA ALA A 135 -11.80 8.79 -15.27
C ALA A 135 -11.48 7.87 -16.47
N HIS A 136 -11.31 6.57 -16.22
CA HIS A 136 -10.91 5.58 -17.21
C HIS A 136 -11.78 4.32 -17.10
N PRO A 137 -13.02 4.34 -17.63
CA PRO A 137 -13.93 3.20 -17.54
C PRO A 137 -13.43 1.93 -18.23
N SER A 138 -12.48 2.06 -19.19
CA SER A 138 -11.82 0.96 -19.88
C SER A 138 -10.87 0.17 -19.00
N LEU A 139 -10.37 0.79 -17.92
CA LEU A 139 -9.59 0.11 -16.89
C LEU A 139 -10.52 -0.83 -16.12
N ASN A 140 -10.57 -2.07 -16.61
CA ASN A 140 -11.44 -3.08 -16.05
C ASN A 140 -11.11 -3.29 -14.56
N ALA A 141 -12.17 -3.51 -13.78
CA ALA A 141 -12.31 -3.23 -12.35
C ALA A 141 -11.52 -4.15 -11.40
N ALA A 142 -10.32 -4.57 -11.77
CA ALA A 142 -9.50 -5.38 -10.88
C ALA A 142 -8.99 -4.57 -9.69
N THR A 143 -9.02 -5.23 -8.54
CA THR A 143 -8.66 -4.63 -7.26
C THR A 143 -7.17 -4.31 -7.28
N PRO A 144 -6.77 -3.07 -6.92
CA PRO A 144 -5.36 -2.73 -6.76
C PRO A 144 -4.68 -3.70 -5.79
N THR A 145 -3.38 -3.94 -5.97
CA THR A 145 -2.60 -4.77 -5.03
C THR A 145 -2.78 -4.25 -3.59
N ASP A 146 -2.97 -5.14 -2.62
CA ASP A 146 -3.21 -4.73 -1.24
C ASP A 146 -2.01 -4.00 -0.64
N LEU A 147 -2.27 -2.99 0.19
CA LEU A 147 -1.23 -2.15 0.77
C LEU A 147 -0.36 -2.93 1.74
N LYS A 148 -0.99 -3.79 2.54
CA LYS A 148 -0.30 -4.62 3.53
C LYS A 148 0.61 -5.61 2.85
N ASP A 149 0.18 -6.19 1.74
CA ASP A 149 0.97 -7.17 1.01
C ASP A 149 2.23 -6.54 0.43
N VAL A 150 2.15 -5.29 -0.06
CA VAL A 150 3.33 -4.54 -0.50
C VAL A 150 4.27 -4.23 0.66
N ILE A 151 3.77 -3.73 1.79
CA ILE A 151 4.62 -3.44 2.97
C ILE A 151 5.29 -4.73 3.48
N LYS A 152 4.54 -5.81 3.61
CA LYS A 152 5.06 -7.13 4.01
C LYS A 152 6.12 -7.60 3.04
N TYR A 153 5.85 -7.53 1.73
CA TYR A 153 6.82 -7.90 0.71
C TYR A 153 8.12 -7.11 0.87
N MET A 154 8.03 -5.78 0.98
CA MET A 154 9.22 -4.92 1.10
C MET A 154 10.03 -5.29 2.35
N VAL A 155 9.39 -5.42 3.51
CA VAL A 155 10.07 -5.78 4.77
C VAL A 155 10.66 -7.19 4.69
N CYS A 156 9.87 -8.19 4.28
CA CYS A 156 10.32 -9.57 4.20
C CYS A 156 11.48 -9.73 3.22
N GLN A 157 11.44 -9.10 2.05
CA GLN A 157 12.53 -9.20 1.08
C GLN A 157 13.82 -8.56 1.60
N THR A 158 13.73 -7.40 2.25
CA THR A 158 14.91 -6.76 2.85
C THR A 158 15.50 -7.64 3.98
N LEU A 159 14.65 -8.23 4.83
CA LEU A 159 15.08 -9.19 5.86
C LEU A 159 15.79 -10.41 5.26
N VAL A 160 15.24 -10.98 4.19
CA VAL A 160 15.86 -12.10 3.47
C VAL A 160 17.20 -11.69 2.89
N SER A 161 17.27 -10.54 2.20
CA SER A 161 18.48 -10.13 1.48
C SER A 161 19.62 -9.68 2.39
N GLU A 162 19.30 -8.99 3.49
CA GLU A 162 20.32 -8.38 4.35
C GLU A 162 20.69 -9.25 5.56
N HIS A 163 19.76 -10.10 6.02
CA HIS A 163 19.91 -10.83 7.27
C HIS A 163 19.64 -12.33 7.16
N SER A 164 19.32 -12.84 5.96
CA SER A 164 19.04 -14.27 5.73
C SER A 164 17.87 -14.80 6.59
N ILE A 165 16.94 -13.91 6.98
CA ILE A 165 15.74 -14.26 7.73
C ILE A 165 14.64 -14.64 6.74
N ALA A 166 14.19 -15.89 6.77
CA ALA A 166 13.13 -16.35 5.88
C ALA A 166 11.78 -15.72 6.23
N SER A 167 10.95 -15.46 5.21
CA SER A 167 9.56 -15.08 5.43
C SER A 167 8.72 -16.33 5.64
N ASP A 168 8.18 -16.52 6.83
CA ASP A 168 7.33 -17.67 7.17
C ASP A 168 6.13 -17.20 8.00
N ALA A 169 4.93 -17.48 7.52
CA ALA A 169 3.69 -17.08 8.17
C ALA A 169 3.45 -17.82 9.50
N ASP A 170 4.04 -19.01 9.65
CA ASP A 170 3.93 -19.85 10.84
C ASP A 170 5.11 -19.67 11.80
N SER A 171 6.00 -18.70 11.53
CA SER A 171 7.14 -18.40 12.40
C SER A 171 6.70 -17.97 13.81
N ASP A 172 7.44 -18.46 14.81
CA ASP A 172 7.31 -18.01 16.20
C ASP A 172 7.77 -16.54 16.37
N MET A 173 8.67 -16.07 15.52
CA MET A 173 9.12 -14.67 15.52
C MET A 173 8.11 -13.79 14.78
N ARG A 174 7.56 -12.79 15.47
CA ARG A 174 6.53 -11.90 14.93
C ARG A 174 7.00 -10.47 14.89
N ILE A 175 6.90 -9.85 13.71
CA ILE A 175 7.16 -8.43 13.50
C ILE A 175 5.81 -7.76 13.27
N GLU A 176 5.38 -6.92 14.22
CA GLU A 176 4.13 -6.18 14.15
C GLU A 176 4.41 -4.71 13.80
N ILE A 177 3.85 -4.26 12.67
CA ILE A 177 3.98 -2.89 12.16
C ILE A 177 2.62 -2.21 12.26
N GLY A 178 2.47 -1.34 13.25
CA GLY A 178 1.25 -0.56 13.48
C GLY A 178 1.42 0.88 13.01
N PHE A 179 0.47 1.35 12.21
CA PHE A 179 0.41 2.73 11.74
C PHE A 179 -0.77 3.47 12.36
N ALA A 180 -0.54 4.71 12.78
CA ALA A 180 -1.57 5.64 13.21
C ALA A 180 -1.46 6.94 12.43
N HIS A 181 -2.60 7.57 12.14
CA HIS A 181 -2.65 8.89 11.52
C HIS A 181 -3.75 9.71 12.21
N GLU A 182 -3.34 10.50 13.20
CA GLU A 182 -4.23 11.19 14.13
C GLU A 182 -5.19 12.14 13.42
N GLU A 183 -4.69 12.91 12.45
CA GLU A 183 -5.49 13.88 11.69
C GLU A 183 -6.67 13.24 10.95
N SER A 184 -6.52 11.98 10.53
CA SER A 184 -7.55 11.24 9.80
C SER A 184 -8.25 10.17 10.64
N ALA A 185 -8.00 10.12 11.95
CA ALA A 185 -8.48 9.03 12.80
C ALA A 185 -10.02 8.91 12.78
N SER A 186 -10.73 10.02 12.60
CA SER A 186 -12.19 10.08 12.52
C SER A 186 -12.76 9.95 11.10
N GLU A 187 -11.94 9.88 10.04
CA GLU A 187 -12.45 9.84 8.65
C GLU A 187 -13.38 8.65 8.39
N HIS A 188 -13.21 7.54 9.09
CA HIS A 188 -14.08 6.38 8.91
C HIS A 188 -15.47 6.56 9.57
N GLN A 189 -15.67 7.59 10.40
CA GLN A 189 -16.90 7.78 11.18
C GLN A 189 -18.12 8.04 10.28
N PHE A 190 -17.95 8.78 9.17
CA PHE A 190 -19.08 9.07 8.27
C PHE A 190 -19.71 7.80 7.67
N LEU A 191 -18.97 6.68 7.62
CA LEU A 191 -19.52 5.41 7.12
C LEU A 191 -20.63 4.85 8.02
N PHE A 192 -20.63 5.19 9.31
CA PHE A 192 -21.66 4.77 10.25
C PHE A 192 -22.86 5.73 10.27
N ASP A 193 -22.64 7.00 9.95
CA ASP A 193 -23.66 8.05 10.02
C ASP A 193 -24.59 8.09 8.80
N ARG A 194 -24.35 7.23 7.79
CA ARG A 194 -25.20 7.15 6.59
C ARG A 194 -26.53 6.48 6.89
N GLU A 195 -27.61 7.08 6.38
CA GLU A 195 -28.92 6.44 6.31
C GLU A 195 -28.79 5.11 5.54
N ASN A 196 -29.21 4.00 6.16
CA ASN A 196 -29.05 2.63 5.68
C ASN A 196 -27.60 2.06 5.68
N SER A 197 -26.71 2.53 6.55
CA SER A 197 -25.41 1.87 6.74
C SER A 197 -25.59 0.41 7.19
N SER A 198 -24.91 -0.52 6.51
CA SER A 198 -24.86 -1.93 6.90
C SER A 198 -23.96 -2.17 8.12
N VAL A 199 -23.17 -1.17 8.52
CA VAL A 199 -22.22 -1.28 9.61
C VAL A 199 -22.80 -0.61 10.85
N LYS A 200 -23.13 -1.39 11.88
CA LYS A 200 -23.67 -0.85 13.14
C LYS A 200 -22.53 -0.53 14.10
N THR A 201 -22.63 0.60 14.77
CA THR A 201 -21.68 0.98 15.82
C THR A 201 -22.02 0.24 17.11
N LYS A 202 -21.04 -0.46 17.68
CA LYS A 202 -21.15 -1.08 18.99
C LYS A 202 -20.31 -0.30 19.98
N THR A 203 -20.97 0.29 20.97
CA THR A 203 -20.32 0.94 22.09
C THR A 203 -20.14 -0.07 23.21
N PHE A 204 -18.92 -0.23 23.71
CA PHE A 204 -18.63 -1.08 24.87
C PHE A 204 -17.79 -0.32 25.89
N ARG A 205 -17.97 -0.65 27.17
CA ARG A 205 -17.23 -0.02 28.27
C ARG A 205 -16.13 -0.97 28.73
N LYS A 206 -14.88 -0.52 28.70
CA LYS A 206 -13.74 -1.27 29.25
C LYS A 206 -13.01 -0.38 30.25
N ARG A 207 -12.88 -0.83 31.50
CA ARG A 207 -12.23 -0.08 32.60
C ARG A 207 -12.76 1.35 32.79
N GLY A 208 -14.08 1.53 32.71
CA GLY A 208 -14.71 2.84 32.90
C GLY A 208 -14.73 3.74 31.66
N VAL A 209 -13.91 3.46 30.64
CA VAL A 209 -13.82 4.20 29.38
C VAL A 209 -14.78 3.62 28.34
N HIS A 210 -15.49 4.49 27.62
CA HIS A 210 -16.35 4.12 26.50
C HIS A 210 -15.53 3.98 25.22
N TYR A 211 -15.60 2.81 24.59
CA TYR A 211 -15.00 2.53 23.30
C TYR A 211 -16.11 2.32 22.28
N THR A 212 -15.99 2.94 21.12
CA THR A 212 -16.92 2.78 20.00
C THR A 212 -16.19 2.05 18.87
N THR A 213 -16.68 0.87 18.51
CA THR A 213 -16.13 0.08 17.40
C THR A 213 -17.22 -0.17 16.35
N GLY A 214 -16.85 -0.17 15.08
CA GLY A 214 -17.73 -0.67 14.02
C GLY A 214 -17.84 -2.19 14.10
N ASP A 215 -19.05 -2.73 14.09
CA ASP A 215 -19.31 -4.17 14.01
C ASP A 215 -19.88 -4.47 12.62
N SER A 216 -19.06 -5.09 11.77
CA SER A 216 -19.45 -5.55 10.44
C SER A 216 -19.87 -7.02 10.49
N LYS A 217 -20.79 -7.36 11.40
CA LYS A 217 -21.55 -8.62 11.27
C LYS A 217 -22.73 -8.35 10.36
N ALA A 218 -22.61 -8.82 9.12
CA ALA A 218 -23.71 -8.91 8.17
C ALA A 218 -24.90 -9.60 8.86
N ALA A 219 -26.06 -8.95 8.79
CA ALA A 219 -27.35 -9.58 9.05
C ALA A 219 -27.80 -10.33 7.79
#